data_AF-A0A6A3HYE1-F1
#
_entry.id   AF-A0A6A3HYE1-F1
#
_cell.length_a   1.000
_cell.length_b   1.000
_cell.length_c   1.000
_cell.angle_alpha   90.00
_cell.angle_beta   90.00
_cell.angle_gamma   90.00
#
_symmetry.space_group_name_H-M   'P 1'
#
loop_
_entity.id
_entity.type
_entity.pdbx_description
1 polymer ?
#
loop_
_entity_poly.entity_id
_entity_poly.type
_entity_poly.pdbx_seq_one_letter_code
_entity_poly.pdbx_strand_id
1 'polypeptide(L)'
;MSSTRTTPPWLGYSVLALALLPSAIRGEAITDSVVTPLGDTASLTHSHPAFGGPMHGKVGNPVVPTPEQNSKAGAARNLEAQLSDIARLEAYFGTSMETNFNVLKDSYSSAVRDVLPWSGDYWATYKDGVNVEWKDGDVSPAEKYAAAFGIDVDAFKDGISLSTGVLSESDSDSACTSDSDCDSGSLCAVREGETGGYCIPTWHGICHAWAAAALFESEPKCDVQKNNVTFHSVDMKALISQLYDGAAIEVVFMGGRFNGPDSPEELDEYGRYVDDARRDINPAFFHIAAANLLAKHSRSFIVDVSSGSQVWNQPVQEFKFLEAEIVDAATLSLDNFGTETYPFNSAFKYLAKCTTRLTWTAESIEDGALTTTGRIEAYTVYEDYEYCLELDENYTIVGGEWLGDSRKDHPDFLWFPAAKPSADTVTDTGIAYADVLDLIEQSLQCLDVTISPDVPDVPSTKTPGSEYTKSPSYTKTPYTKTPATKAPTPSTKTPSATTYAPSTYPPETYAPSTYPPETYAPETYSPETYAPETYPPETYAPSTYPPETYAPSTYPPETYAPS
;
A
#
# COMPACT_ATOMS: atom_id res chain seq x y z
N MET A 1 35.52 41.33 -67.54
CA MET A 1 34.66 40.18 -67.89
C MET A 1 35.05 39.04 -66.97
N SER A 2 34.38 38.92 -65.83
CA SER A 2 34.65 37.89 -64.83
C SER A 2 33.49 36.90 -64.81
N SER A 3 33.84 35.62 -64.90
CA SER A 3 32.98 34.47 -65.07
C SER A 3 32.21 34.16 -63.78
N THR A 4 30.88 34.27 -63.81
CA THR A 4 29.99 33.84 -62.72
C THR A 4 29.30 32.54 -63.10
N ARG A 5 29.62 31.48 -62.34
CA ARG A 5 28.91 30.20 -62.34
C ARG A 5 27.55 30.37 -61.67
N THR A 6 26.56 29.73 -62.28
CA THR A 6 25.15 29.59 -61.93
C THR A 6 24.93 28.78 -60.64
N THR A 7 24.17 29.34 -59.70
CA THR A 7 23.45 28.65 -58.61
C THR A 7 21.95 28.57 -58.96
N PRO A 8 21.23 27.46 -58.71
CA PRO A 8 19.80 27.32 -59.02
C PRO A 8 18.86 27.93 -57.94
N PRO A 9 17.59 28.19 -58.27
CA PRO A 9 16.71 29.11 -57.54
C PRO A 9 15.74 28.38 -56.59
N TRP A 10 15.81 28.73 -55.30
CA TRP A 10 14.80 28.38 -54.29
C TRP A 10 15.19 29.05 -52.95
N LEU A 11 14.99 30.36 -52.90
CA LEU A 11 14.86 31.11 -51.66
C LEU A 11 13.41 31.59 -51.56
N GLY A 12 12.54 30.70 -51.06
CA GLY A 12 11.29 31.10 -50.43
C GLY A 12 11.52 31.08 -48.93
N TYR A 13 11.82 32.24 -48.35
CA TYR A 13 11.80 32.41 -46.90
C TYR A 13 10.38 32.15 -46.41
N SER A 14 10.12 30.96 -45.87
CA SER A 14 9.00 30.74 -44.97
C SER A 14 9.51 30.99 -43.56
N VAL A 15 9.23 32.18 -43.04
CA VAL A 15 9.28 32.43 -41.60
C VAL A 15 8.17 31.56 -41.00
N LEU A 16 8.53 30.37 -40.54
CA LEU A 16 7.65 29.56 -39.71
C LEU A 16 7.56 30.30 -38.38
N ALA A 17 6.49 31.08 -38.19
CA ALA A 17 6.09 31.51 -36.87
C ALA A 17 5.78 30.23 -36.09
N LEU A 18 6.71 29.82 -35.23
CA LEU A 18 6.45 28.83 -34.21
C LEU A 18 5.44 29.49 -33.27
N ALA A 19 4.15 29.32 -33.57
CA ALA A 19 3.12 29.51 -32.58
C ALA A 19 3.39 28.44 -31.52
N LEU A 20 4.07 28.84 -30.44
CA LEU A 20 3.98 28.15 -29.17
C LEU A 20 2.49 28.09 -28.86
N LEU A 21 1.85 26.97 -29.18
CA LEU A 21 0.56 26.65 -28.63
C LEU A 21 0.76 26.72 -27.11
N PRO A 22 -0.05 27.49 -26.36
CA PRO A 22 -0.01 27.40 -24.92
C PRO A 22 -0.20 25.93 -24.58
N SER A 23 0.70 25.39 -23.74
CA SER A 23 0.50 24.13 -23.06
C SER A 23 -0.96 24.12 -22.61
N ALA A 24 -1.78 23.24 -23.18
CA ALA A 24 -3.19 23.20 -22.81
C ALA A 24 -3.23 22.80 -21.34
N ILE A 25 -3.59 23.75 -20.48
CA ILE A 25 -3.84 23.49 -19.06
C ILE A 25 -4.98 22.48 -19.03
N ARG A 26 -4.66 21.22 -18.72
CA ARG A 26 -5.67 20.18 -18.47
C ARG A 26 -5.86 20.12 -16.96
N GLY A 27 -7.02 20.54 -16.49
CA GLY A 27 -7.58 19.92 -15.30
C GLY A 27 -8.05 18.52 -15.64
N GLU A 28 -7.92 17.61 -14.69
CA GLU A 28 -8.33 16.23 -14.89
C GLU A 28 -9.77 16.07 -14.43
N ALA A 29 -10.69 16.20 -15.39
CA ALA A 29 -11.97 15.55 -15.23
C ALA A 29 -11.74 14.09 -14.84
N ILE A 30 -12.59 13.54 -13.98
CA ILE A 30 -12.45 12.16 -13.48
C ILE A 30 -12.43 11.10 -14.59
N THR A 31 -12.91 11.46 -15.79
CA THR A 31 -12.89 10.62 -16.99
C THR A 31 -11.55 10.60 -17.72
N ASP A 32 -10.67 11.56 -17.39
CA ASP A 32 -9.36 11.78 -17.98
C ASP A 32 -8.24 11.39 -17.01
N SER A 33 -8.60 10.77 -15.87
CA SER A 33 -7.64 10.24 -14.90
C SER A 33 -6.82 9.11 -15.50
N VAL A 34 -5.55 9.04 -15.09
CA VAL A 34 -4.64 7.95 -15.46
C VAL A 34 -5.17 6.61 -14.93
N VAL A 35 -5.14 5.59 -15.79
CA VAL A 35 -5.48 4.22 -15.42
C VAL A 35 -4.41 3.25 -15.93
N THR A 36 -4.22 2.13 -15.24
CA THR A 36 -3.43 1.03 -15.78
C THR A 36 -4.34 0.05 -16.56
N PRO A 37 -4.03 -0.26 -17.83
CA PRO A 37 -4.91 -1.05 -18.69
C PRO A 37 -4.76 -2.56 -18.45
N LEU A 38 -5.16 -3.03 -17.26
CA LEU A 38 -5.01 -4.42 -16.82
C LEU A 38 -6.26 -5.30 -17.07
N GLY A 39 -7.34 -4.73 -17.59
CA GLY A 39 -8.65 -5.40 -17.68
C GLY A 39 -9.53 -5.17 -16.45
N ASP A 40 -10.53 -6.03 -16.23
CA ASP A 40 -11.44 -5.98 -15.07
C ASP A 40 -10.74 -6.48 -13.81
N THR A 41 -10.01 -7.59 -13.93
CA THR A 41 -9.09 -8.13 -12.93
C THR A 41 -7.76 -8.48 -13.60
N ALA A 42 -6.70 -8.54 -12.81
CA ALA A 42 -5.40 -9.02 -13.26
C ALA A 42 -4.69 -9.85 -12.19
N SER A 43 -3.86 -10.79 -12.63
CA SER A 43 -3.07 -11.62 -11.72
C SER A 43 -1.94 -10.79 -11.08
N LEU A 44 -1.86 -10.85 -9.75
CA LEU A 44 -0.78 -10.24 -8.96
C LEU A 44 0.50 -11.06 -9.13
N THR A 45 1.30 -10.68 -10.12
CA THR A 45 2.59 -11.32 -10.46
C THR A 45 3.74 -10.31 -10.34
N HIS A 46 4.98 -10.75 -10.55
CA HIS A 46 6.17 -9.88 -10.52
C HIS A 46 6.20 -8.80 -11.62
N SER A 47 5.22 -8.79 -12.53
CA SER A 47 5.04 -7.75 -13.55
C SER A 47 3.90 -6.77 -13.23
N HIS A 48 3.18 -7.02 -12.15
CA HIS A 48 1.99 -6.27 -11.77
C HIS A 48 2.37 -4.96 -11.07
N PRO A 49 1.73 -3.82 -11.38
CA PRO A 49 2.11 -2.52 -10.81
C PRO A 49 2.12 -2.49 -9.28
N ALA A 50 1.17 -3.17 -8.63
CA ALA A 50 1.13 -3.27 -7.17
C ALA A 50 2.31 -4.02 -6.51
N PHE A 51 3.18 -4.68 -7.28
CA PHE A 51 4.24 -5.52 -6.71
C PHE A 51 5.31 -4.68 -5.99
N GLY A 52 5.54 -4.98 -4.70
CA GLY A 52 6.41 -4.24 -3.78
C GLY A 52 7.88 -4.67 -3.76
N GLY A 53 8.31 -5.37 -4.81
CA GLY A 53 9.66 -5.93 -4.95
C GLY A 53 10.22 -5.68 -6.35
N PRO A 54 11.29 -6.42 -6.73
CA PRO A 54 11.86 -6.31 -8.06
C PRO A 54 10.83 -6.68 -9.12
N MET A 55 10.66 -5.79 -10.10
CA MET A 55 9.75 -6.00 -11.21
C MET A 55 10.43 -6.84 -12.29
N HIS A 56 9.79 -7.94 -12.68
CA HIS A 56 10.26 -8.81 -13.76
C HIS A 56 9.26 -8.85 -14.91
N GLY A 57 9.75 -8.67 -16.14
CA GLY A 57 8.93 -8.69 -17.35
C GLY A 57 8.42 -7.32 -17.78
N LYS A 58 7.40 -7.30 -18.64
CA LYS A 58 6.81 -6.06 -19.15
C LYS A 58 5.73 -5.56 -18.21
N VAL A 59 6.00 -4.43 -17.56
CA VAL A 59 5.02 -3.71 -16.73
C VAL A 59 4.03 -2.99 -17.66
N GLY A 60 2.74 -3.06 -17.33
CA GLY A 60 1.72 -2.26 -18.01
C GLY A 60 1.95 -0.78 -17.69
N ASN A 61 2.21 0.04 -18.70
CA ASN A 61 2.36 1.47 -18.50
C ASN A 61 0.99 2.12 -18.23
N PRO A 62 0.89 3.05 -17.27
CA PRO A 62 -0.31 3.85 -17.08
C PRO A 62 -0.64 4.66 -18.35
N VAL A 63 -1.93 4.86 -18.61
CA VAL A 63 -2.43 5.59 -19.79
C VAL A 63 -3.62 6.46 -19.39
N VAL A 64 -3.79 7.60 -20.08
CA VAL A 64 -5.02 8.39 -20.01
C VAL A 64 -6.05 7.83 -21.00
N PRO A 65 -7.24 7.38 -20.56
CA PRO A 65 -8.28 6.87 -21.46
C PRO A 65 -8.74 7.91 -22.48
N THR A 66 -9.10 7.46 -23.68
CA THR A 66 -9.75 8.32 -24.69
C THR A 66 -11.27 8.40 -24.50
N PRO A 67 -11.94 9.50 -24.89
CA PRO A 67 -13.40 9.65 -24.74
C PRO A 67 -14.24 8.54 -25.40
N GLU A 68 -13.75 7.93 -26.49
CA GLU A 68 -14.43 6.81 -27.17
C GLU A 68 -14.40 5.52 -26.34
N GLN A 69 -13.36 5.31 -25.52
CA GLN A 69 -13.21 4.14 -24.64
C GLN A 69 -14.14 4.22 -23.42
N ASN A 70 -14.36 5.42 -22.87
CA ASN A 70 -15.30 5.66 -21.78
C ASN A 70 -16.77 5.36 -22.15
N SER A 71 -17.13 5.36 -23.43
CA SER A 71 -18.51 5.21 -23.92
C SER A 71 -18.97 3.76 -24.19
N LYS A 72 -18.08 2.77 -24.12
CA LYS A 72 -18.35 1.37 -24.51
C LYS A 72 -18.43 0.37 -23.35
N ALA A 73 -18.71 0.84 -22.13
CA ALA A 73 -18.85 -0.01 -20.94
C ALA A 73 -20.03 -1.03 -21.00
N GLY A 74 -20.96 -0.91 -21.96
CA GLY A 74 -22.19 -1.71 -21.98
C GLY A 74 -22.27 -2.89 -22.95
N ALA A 75 -21.32 -3.08 -23.87
CA ALA A 75 -21.50 -4.09 -24.92
C ALA A 75 -20.19 -4.58 -25.58
N ALA A 76 -19.32 -5.25 -24.84
CA ALA A 76 -18.46 -6.34 -25.31
C ALA A 76 -17.50 -6.77 -24.20
N ARG A 77 -17.33 -8.10 -24.01
CA ARG A 77 -16.14 -8.67 -23.36
C ARG A 77 -14.93 -8.45 -24.27
N ASN A 78 -14.42 -7.23 -24.33
CA ASN A 78 -13.16 -6.95 -25.01
C ASN A 78 -12.06 -6.92 -23.96
N LEU A 79 -11.12 -7.86 -24.06
CA LEU A 79 -9.88 -7.93 -23.26
C LEU A 79 -8.98 -6.68 -23.37
N GLU A 80 -9.38 -5.66 -24.13
CA GLU A 80 -8.61 -4.44 -24.42
C GLU A 80 -9.38 -3.13 -24.16
N ALA A 81 -10.56 -3.17 -23.52
CA ALA A 81 -11.28 -1.95 -23.17
C ALA A 81 -10.61 -1.28 -21.96
N GLN A 82 -10.03 -0.10 -22.18
CA GLN A 82 -9.54 0.78 -21.11
C GLN A 82 -10.76 1.38 -20.39
N LEU A 83 -11.19 0.72 -19.32
CA LEU A 83 -12.23 1.25 -18.42
C LEU A 83 -11.62 2.36 -17.56
N SER A 84 -12.38 3.43 -17.33
CA SER A 84 -12.11 4.31 -16.19
C SER A 84 -12.17 3.49 -14.90
N ASP A 85 -11.44 3.89 -13.86
CA ASP A 85 -11.43 3.15 -12.60
C ASP A 85 -12.80 3.08 -11.91
N ILE A 86 -13.66 4.10 -12.05
CA ILE A 86 -15.07 4.02 -11.61
C ILE A 86 -15.80 2.88 -12.33
N ALA A 87 -15.75 2.86 -13.66
CA ALA A 87 -16.40 1.82 -14.45
C ALA A 87 -15.87 0.41 -14.11
N ARG A 88 -14.58 0.27 -13.77
CA ARG A 88 -14.00 -0.98 -13.29
C ARG A 88 -14.63 -1.41 -11.96
N LEU A 89 -14.78 -0.49 -11.00
CA LEU A 89 -15.47 -0.76 -9.73
C LEU A 89 -16.94 -1.14 -9.97
N GLU A 90 -17.66 -0.41 -10.80
CA GLU A 90 -19.07 -0.69 -11.10
C GLU A 90 -19.27 -2.04 -11.78
N ALA A 91 -18.37 -2.40 -12.71
CA ALA A 91 -18.36 -3.71 -13.36
C ALA A 91 -18.11 -4.84 -12.35
N TYR A 92 -17.17 -4.66 -11.42
CA TYR A 92 -16.86 -5.65 -10.39
C TYR A 92 -18.01 -5.84 -9.39
N PHE A 93 -18.57 -4.75 -8.85
CA PHE A 93 -19.65 -4.82 -7.86
C PHE A 93 -21.04 -5.07 -8.48
N GLY A 94 -21.20 -4.85 -9.78
CA GLY A 94 -22.49 -4.94 -10.47
C GLY A 94 -23.48 -3.84 -10.05
N THR A 95 -22.98 -2.75 -9.46
CA THR A 95 -23.78 -1.62 -8.97
C THR A 95 -23.04 -0.31 -9.20
N SER A 96 -23.77 0.77 -9.47
CA SER A 96 -23.16 2.08 -9.63
C SER A 96 -22.49 2.61 -8.36
N MET A 97 -21.37 3.28 -8.53
CA MET A 97 -20.71 4.01 -7.44
C MET A 97 -21.55 5.25 -7.10
N GLU A 98 -21.64 5.58 -5.81
CA GLU A 98 -22.18 6.88 -5.38
C GLU A 98 -21.14 7.96 -5.67
N THR A 99 -21.56 9.01 -6.39
CA THR A 99 -20.68 10.09 -6.85
C THR A 99 -21.21 11.47 -6.46
N ASN A 100 -22.38 11.54 -5.83
CA ASN A 100 -22.92 12.79 -5.34
C ASN A 100 -22.23 13.19 -4.02
N PHE A 101 -21.61 14.37 -4.02
CA PHE A 101 -20.88 14.90 -2.87
C PHE A 101 -21.71 14.93 -1.59
N ASN A 102 -22.95 15.40 -1.65
CA ASN A 102 -23.79 15.50 -0.45
C ASN A 102 -24.18 14.12 0.09
N VAL A 103 -24.44 13.16 -0.80
CA VAL A 103 -24.77 11.78 -0.36
C VAL A 103 -23.57 11.12 0.29
N LEU A 104 -22.38 11.23 -0.32
CA LEU A 104 -21.14 10.71 0.27
C LEU A 104 -20.86 11.35 1.62
N LYS A 105 -20.96 12.68 1.71
CA LYS A 105 -20.77 13.43 2.95
C LYS A 105 -21.78 13.06 4.04
N ASP A 106 -23.06 12.95 3.72
CA ASP A 106 -24.10 12.81 4.75
C ASP A 106 -24.34 11.35 5.16
N SER A 107 -24.10 10.39 4.25
CA SER A 107 -24.42 8.98 4.46
C SER A 107 -23.20 8.05 4.53
N TYR A 108 -22.05 8.48 4.00
CA TYR A 108 -20.85 7.67 3.88
C TYR A 108 -19.58 8.43 4.32
N SER A 109 -19.68 9.30 5.33
CA SER A 109 -18.57 10.16 5.78
C SER A 109 -17.41 9.41 6.42
N SER A 110 -17.65 8.18 6.89
CA SER A 110 -16.65 7.37 7.56
C SER A 110 -17.06 5.91 7.58
N ALA A 111 -16.10 5.01 7.53
CA ALA A 111 -16.30 3.61 7.88
C ALA A 111 -14.99 2.98 8.35
N VAL A 112 -15.12 2.00 9.25
CA VAL A 112 -14.04 1.17 9.76
C VAL A 112 -14.38 -0.29 9.46
N ARG A 113 -13.35 -1.12 9.23
CA ARG A 113 -13.53 -2.56 9.12
C ARG A 113 -13.97 -3.18 10.45
N ASP A 114 -14.96 -4.08 10.38
CA ASP A 114 -15.35 -4.91 11.52
C ASP A 114 -14.22 -5.83 12.00
N VAL A 115 -13.43 -6.34 11.05
CA VAL A 115 -12.24 -7.16 11.31
C VAL A 115 -11.04 -6.39 10.78
N LEU A 116 -10.20 -5.90 11.69
CA LEU A 116 -9.00 -5.15 11.34
C LEU A 116 -7.98 -6.07 10.65
N PRO A 117 -7.38 -5.64 9.53
CA PRO A 117 -6.23 -6.30 8.95
C PRO A 117 -5.09 -6.40 9.96
N TRP A 118 -4.55 -7.60 10.15
CA TRP A 118 -3.48 -7.83 11.12
C TRP A 118 -2.15 -7.27 10.65
N SER A 119 -1.32 -6.82 11.60
CA SER A 119 0.04 -6.36 11.32
C SER A 119 0.99 -7.56 11.16
N GLY A 120 1.92 -7.45 10.20
CA GLY A 120 2.96 -8.40 9.86
C GLY A 120 4.13 -7.67 9.20
N ASP A 121 5.14 -8.38 8.70
CA ASP A 121 6.29 -7.77 8.03
C ASP A 121 6.16 -7.83 6.50
N TYR A 122 6.87 -6.95 5.80
CA TYR A 122 7.01 -7.02 4.34
C TYR A 122 8.08 -8.03 3.89
N TRP A 123 8.72 -8.73 4.83
CA TRP A 123 9.73 -9.78 4.62
C TRP A 123 10.78 -9.37 3.58
N ALA A 124 11.59 -8.39 3.98
CA ALA A 124 12.52 -7.71 3.10
C ALA A 124 13.43 -8.67 2.32
N THR A 125 13.54 -8.43 1.02
CA THR A 125 14.36 -9.22 0.08
C THR A 125 15.83 -9.24 0.53
N TYR A 126 16.35 -8.10 0.98
CA TYR A 126 17.73 -7.97 1.46
C TYR A 126 18.04 -8.77 2.75
N LYS A 127 17.00 -9.22 3.47
CA LYS A 127 17.11 -10.11 4.64
C LYS A 127 16.87 -11.58 4.29
N ASP A 128 16.81 -11.91 3.00
CA ASP A 128 16.47 -13.23 2.46
C ASP A 128 15.00 -13.64 2.68
N GLY A 129 14.08 -12.67 2.73
CA GLY A 129 12.64 -12.91 2.81
C GLY A 129 12.26 -13.67 4.09
N VAL A 130 11.47 -14.73 3.94
CA VAL A 130 11.03 -15.58 5.06
C VAL A 130 12.08 -16.60 5.54
N ASN A 131 13.31 -16.56 4.99
CA ASN A 131 14.46 -17.25 5.56
C ASN A 131 15.07 -16.50 6.75
N VAL A 132 14.63 -15.28 7.04
CA VAL A 132 15.15 -14.51 8.17
C VAL A 132 14.79 -15.16 9.52
N GLU A 133 15.77 -15.29 10.40
CA GLU A 133 15.55 -15.61 11.81
C GLU A 133 15.05 -14.35 12.53
N TRP A 134 13.73 -14.21 12.64
CA TRP A 134 13.09 -13.05 13.27
C TRP A 134 13.19 -13.08 14.81
N LYS A 135 13.37 -14.27 15.41
CA LYS A 135 13.43 -14.50 16.85
C LYS A 135 14.76 -15.13 17.25
N ASP A 136 15.47 -14.48 18.18
CA ASP A 136 16.77 -14.95 18.65
C ASP A 136 16.68 -16.36 19.27
N GLY A 137 17.52 -17.27 18.79
CA GLY A 137 17.59 -18.65 19.28
C GLY A 137 16.53 -19.60 18.70
N ASP A 138 15.79 -19.14 17.70
CA ASP A 138 14.85 -19.95 16.93
C ASP A 138 15.26 -19.98 15.45
N VAL A 139 14.71 -20.93 14.68
CA VAL A 139 14.96 -21.07 13.24
C VAL A 139 13.93 -20.30 12.41
N SER A 140 14.27 -19.98 11.17
CA SER A 140 13.41 -19.19 10.26
C SER A 140 12.04 -19.84 9.98
N PRO A 141 10.99 -19.06 9.63
CA PRO A 141 9.70 -19.59 9.22
C PRO A 141 9.80 -20.62 8.09
N ALA A 142 10.65 -20.36 7.09
CA ALA A 142 10.89 -21.28 5.98
C ALA A 142 11.47 -22.62 6.44
N GLU A 143 12.47 -22.59 7.32
CA GLU A 143 13.09 -23.79 7.88
C GLU A 143 12.09 -24.61 8.72
N LYS A 144 11.27 -23.93 9.52
CA LYS A 144 10.18 -24.57 10.29
C LYS A 144 9.21 -25.31 9.39
N TYR A 145 8.77 -24.67 8.30
CA TYR A 145 7.88 -25.30 7.33
C TYR A 145 8.54 -26.54 6.70
N ALA A 146 9.75 -26.39 6.15
CA ALA A 146 10.44 -27.51 5.53
C ALA A 146 10.63 -28.70 6.50
N ALA A 147 11.06 -28.44 7.73
CA ALA A 147 11.25 -29.45 8.76
C ALA A 147 9.93 -30.14 9.16
N ALA A 148 8.85 -29.38 9.34
CA ALA A 148 7.56 -29.93 9.75
C ALA A 148 6.92 -30.79 8.66
N PHE A 149 7.12 -30.44 7.38
CA PHE A 149 6.50 -31.13 6.25
C PHE A 149 7.44 -32.12 5.53
N GLY A 150 8.64 -32.37 6.08
CA GLY A 150 9.57 -33.37 5.57
C GLY A 150 10.21 -33.00 4.23
N ILE A 151 10.39 -31.70 4.00
CA ILE A 151 11.05 -31.12 2.82
C ILE A 151 12.54 -30.94 3.16
N ASP A 152 13.41 -31.06 2.16
CA ASP A 152 14.82 -30.72 2.31
C ASP A 152 14.99 -29.23 2.65
N VAL A 153 15.51 -28.96 3.85
CA VAL A 153 15.57 -27.59 4.42
C VAL A 153 16.42 -26.67 3.55
N ASP A 154 17.60 -27.12 3.14
CA ASP A 154 18.55 -26.28 2.38
C ASP A 154 17.97 -25.96 0.99
N ALA A 155 17.47 -26.97 0.28
CA ALA A 155 16.84 -26.77 -1.04
C ALA A 155 15.58 -25.89 -0.95
N PHE A 156 14.79 -26.02 0.12
CA PHE A 156 13.61 -25.18 0.32
C PHE A 156 14.00 -23.72 0.59
N LYS A 157 14.96 -23.47 1.49
CA LYS A 157 15.48 -22.11 1.75
C LYS A 157 16.10 -21.50 0.50
N ASP A 158 16.82 -22.26 -0.30
CA ASP A 158 17.34 -21.80 -1.60
C ASP A 158 16.21 -21.44 -2.58
N GLY A 159 15.15 -22.26 -2.65
CA GLY A 159 13.96 -21.97 -3.44
C GLY A 159 13.23 -20.69 -3.01
N ILE A 160 13.08 -20.47 -1.70
CA ILE A 160 12.55 -19.21 -1.15
C ILE A 160 13.44 -18.03 -1.55
N SER A 161 14.76 -18.17 -1.40
CA SER A 161 15.70 -17.11 -1.73
C SER A 161 15.66 -16.72 -3.21
N LEU A 162 15.53 -17.71 -4.10
CA LEU A 162 15.37 -17.50 -5.55
C LEU A 162 14.04 -16.82 -5.90
N SER A 163 13.00 -17.02 -5.10
CA SER A 163 11.68 -16.43 -5.34
C SER A 163 11.59 -15.00 -4.84
N THR A 164 11.96 -14.75 -3.58
CA THR A 164 11.67 -13.49 -2.85
C THR A 164 12.83 -13.00 -1.98
N GLY A 165 13.95 -13.71 -1.95
CA GLY A 165 15.10 -13.40 -1.11
C GLY A 165 16.32 -12.93 -1.90
N VAL A 166 17.50 -13.12 -1.34
CA VAL A 166 18.76 -12.58 -1.87
C VAL A 166 19.11 -13.14 -3.25
N LEU A 167 18.84 -14.43 -3.50
CA LEU A 167 19.15 -15.05 -4.79
C LEU A 167 18.22 -14.60 -5.92
N SER A 168 17.06 -14.00 -5.63
CA SER A 168 16.19 -13.42 -6.67
C SER A 168 16.88 -12.29 -7.45
N GLU A 169 17.91 -11.67 -6.87
CA GLU A 169 18.71 -10.60 -7.46
C GLU A 169 20.03 -11.12 -8.07
N SER A 170 20.20 -12.44 -8.22
CA SER A 170 21.49 -13.02 -8.62
C SER A 170 21.94 -12.67 -10.04
N ASP A 171 21.00 -12.32 -10.90
CA ASP A 171 21.24 -11.91 -12.29
C ASP A 171 21.53 -10.40 -12.41
N SER A 172 21.51 -9.66 -11.30
CA SER A 172 21.85 -8.24 -11.29
C SER A 172 23.38 -8.02 -11.34
N ASP A 173 23.82 -6.93 -11.96
CA ASP A 173 25.23 -6.50 -11.96
C ASP A 173 25.64 -5.85 -10.61
N SER A 174 25.05 -6.27 -9.49
CA SER A 174 25.11 -5.58 -8.19
C SER A 174 25.90 -6.34 -7.10
N ALA A 175 26.80 -7.25 -7.50
CA ALA A 175 27.54 -8.07 -6.56
C ALA A 175 28.33 -7.24 -5.51
N CYS A 176 28.29 -7.67 -4.25
CA CYS A 176 28.88 -6.94 -3.13
C CYS A 176 29.47 -7.89 -2.07
N THR A 177 30.32 -7.32 -1.20
CA THR A 177 30.82 -7.99 0.01
C THR A 177 30.62 -7.17 1.28
N SER A 178 30.26 -5.89 1.13
CA SER A 178 30.01 -4.94 2.22
C SER A 178 29.07 -3.83 1.77
N ASP A 179 28.42 -3.16 2.72
CA ASP A 179 27.51 -2.05 2.42
C ASP A 179 28.20 -0.88 1.69
N SER A 180 29.52 -0.73 1.80
CA SER A 180 30.27 0.29 1.05
C SER A 180 30.37 0.03 -0.44
N ASP A 181 30.02 -1.17 -0.89
CA ASP A 181 29.96 -1.52 -2.31
C ASP A 181 28.64 -1.05 -2.96
N CYS A 182 27.67 -0.59 -2.16
CA CYS A 182 26.30 -0.30 -2.59
C CYS A 182 25.98 1.20 -2.63
N ASP A 183 25.09 1.56 -3.54
CA ASP A 183 24.54 2.91 -3.64
C ASP A 183 23.57 3.23 -2.47
N SER A 184 23.31 4.52 -2.30
CA SER A 184 22.34 5.06 -1.34
C SER A 184 20.96 4.39 -1.50
N GLY A 185 20.47 3.73 -0.45
CA GLY A 185 19.15 3.08 -0.39
C GLY A 185 19.19 1.56 -0.51
N SER A 186 20.33 1.00 -0.91
CA SER A 186 20.60 -0.44 -0.94
C SER A 186 21.56 -0.86 0.18
N LEU A 187 21.47 -2.12 0.58
CA LEU A 187 22.43 -2.76 1.49
C LEU A 187 23.02 -4.01 0.83
N CYS A 188 24.21 -4.41 1.27
CA CYS A 188 24.81 -5.63 0.78
C CYS A 188 24.15 -6.84 1.46
N ALA A 189 23.25 -7.49 0.74
CA ALA A 189 22.48 -8.62 1.21
C ALA A 189 23.30 -9.90 1.04
N VAL A 190 23.78 -10.47 2.13
CA VAL A 190 24.59 -11.70 2.15
C VAL A 190 23.84 -12.79 2.91
N ARG A 191 23.63 -13.94 2.26
CA ARG A 191 22.96 -15.09 2.89
C ARG A 191 23.83 -15.69 3.99
N GLU A 192 23.18 -16.37 4.92
CA GLU A 192 23.88 -17.08 5.99
C GLU A 192 24.88 -18.09 5.40
N GLY A 193 26.12 -18.07 5.91
CA GLY A 193 27.19 -18.96 5.46
C GLY A 193 27.96 -18.48 4.22
N GLU A 194 27.45 -17.48 3.51
CA GLU A 194 28.09 -16.93 2.31
C GLU A 194 29.04 -15.77 2.62
N THR A 195 29.96 -15.49 1.69
CA THR A 195 30.95 -14.41 1.83
C THR A 195 30.70 -13.21 0.91
N GLY A 196 29.70 -13.30 0.05
CA GLY A 196 29.32 -12.24 -0.89
C GLY A 196 27.85 -12.37 -1.25
N GLY A 197 27.30 -11.30 -1.80
CA GLY A 197 25.89 -11.21 -2.12
C GLY A 197 25.62 -10.07 -3.11
N TYR A 198 24.48 -9.40 -2.95
CA TYR A 198 23.99 -8.42 -3.93
C TYR A 198 23.53 -7.13 -3.23
N CYS A 199 23.70 -5.98 -3.89
CA CYS A 199 23.21 -4.70 -3.39
C CYS A 199 21.71 -4.58 -3.65
N ILE A 200 20.90 -4.87 -2.63
CA ILE A 200 19.44 -4.93 -2.76
C ILE A 200 18.81 -3.69 -2.12
N PRO A 201 17.90 -2.98 -2.82
CA PRO A 201 17.15 -1.87 -2.23
C PRO A 201 16.39 -2.32 -0.99
N THR A 202 16.52 -1.58 0.10
CA THR A 202 15.96 -1.99 1.41
C THR A 202 14.44 -2.02 1.47
N TRP A 203 13.75 -1.43 0.49
CA TRP A 203 12.30 -1.42 0.41
C TRP A 203 11.73 -2.63 -0.35
N HIS A 204 12.55 -3.36 -1.12
CA HIS A 204 12.09 -4.55 -1.83
C HIS A 204 11.61 -5.62 -0.85
N GLY A 205 10.38 -6.11 -1.05
CA GLY A 205 9.85 -7.26 -0.34
C GLY A 205 8.48 -7.66 -0.88
N ILE A 206 7.69 -8.28 -0.02
CA ILE A 206 6.38 -8.84 -0.34
C ILE A 206 5.24 -8.11 0.38
N CYS A 207 5.34 -6.78 0.55
CA CYS A 207 4.29 -5.97 1.18
C CYS A 207 2.93 -6.15 0.48
N HIS A 208 2.90 -6.31 -0.85
CA HIS A 208 1.67 -6.60 -1.61
C HIS A 208 0.99 -7.89 -1.14
N ALA A 209 1.78 -8.92 -0.89
CA ALA A 209 1.28 -10.23 -0.50
C ALA A 209 0.84 -10.25 0.97
N TRP A 210 1.63 -9.64 1.86
CA TRP A 210 1.23 -9.45 3.25
C TRP A 210 -0.07 -8.65 3.36
N ALA A 211 -0.17 -7.49 2.69
CA ALA A 211 -1.37 -6.67 2.72
C ALA A 211 -2.62 -7.42 2.24
N ALA A 212 -2.50 -8.21 1.16
CA ALA A 212 -3.59 -9.06 0.67
C ALA A 212 -3.97 -10.17 1.67
N ALA A 213 -2.98 -10.86 2.25
CA ALA A 213 -3.21 -11.88 3.26
C ALA A 213 -3.89 -11.29 4.52
N ALA A 214 -3.46 -10.11 4.95
CA ALA A 214 -4.03 -9.41 6.10
C ALA A 214 -5.50 -9.02 5.92
N LEU A 215 -5.95 -8.75 4.69
CA LEU A 215 -7.36 -8.47 4.40
C LEU A 215 -8.26 -9.71 4.45
N PHE A 216 -7.73 -10.89 4.13
CA PHE A 216 -8.53 -12.10 3.91
C PHE A 216 -8.39 -13.16 5.00
N GLU A 217 -7.21 -13.28 5.59
CA GLU A 217 -6.89 -14.35 6.52
C GLU A 217 -7.09 -13.91 7.96
N SER A 218 -7.60 -14.84 8.76
CA SER A 218 -7.72 -14.61 10.19
C SER A 218 -6.34 -14.54 10.82
N GLU A 219 -6.16 -13.64 11.78
CA GLU A 219 -4.89 -13.52 12.48
C GLU A 219 -4.63 -14.77 13.35
N PRO A 220 -3.44 -15.40 13.23
CA PRO A 220 -3.04 -16.48 14.14
C PRO A 220 -3.01 -15.98 15.60
N LYS A 221 -3.55 -16.80 16.53
CA LYS A 221 -3.78 -16.38 17.92
C LYS A 221 -2.74 -16.89 18.92
N CYS A 222 -2.17 -18.05 18.66
CA CYS A 222 -1.27 -18.75 19.57
C CYS A 222 -0.26 -19.62 18.80
N ASP A 223 0.73 -20.13 19.51
CA ASP A 223 1.69 -21.09 18.97
C ASP A 223 1.03 -22.43 18.61
N VAL A 224 1.48 -23.04 17.53
CA VAL A 224 1.02 -24.36 17.05
C VAL A 224 2.17 -25.34 17.00
N GLN A 225 1.96 -26.56 17.51
CA GLN A 225 2.90 -27.67 17.40
C GLN A 225 2.53 -28.56 16.22
N LYS A 226 3.43 -28.69 15.23
CA LYS A 226 3.26 -29.62 14.10
C LYS A 226 4.55 -30.41 13.92
N ASN A 227 4.46 -31.74 14.02
CA ASN A 227 5.60 -32.65 13.80
C ASN A 227 6.88 -32.29 14.60
N ASN A 228 6.71 -31.88 15.86
CA ASN A 228 7.76 -31.41 16.79
C ASN A 228 8.39 -30.05 16.44
N VAL A 229 7.77 -29.28 15.56
CA VAL A 229 8.13 -27.90 15.26
C VAL A 229 7.08 -26.96 15.85
N THR A 230 7.53 -25.94 16.59
CA THR A 230 6.69 -24.86 17.11
C THR A 230 6.59 -23.75 16.06
N PHE A 231 5.38 -23.46 15.60
CA PHE A 231 5.06 -22.30 14.78
C PHE A 231 4.47 -21.20 15.67
N HIS A 232 5.14 -20.05 15.72
CA HIS A 232 4.63 -18.83 16.34
C HIS A 232 3.66 -18.10 15.40
N SER A 233 2.95 -17.08 15.91
CA SER A 233 2.04 -16.26 15.09
C SER A 233 2.78 -15.62 13.92
N VAL A 234 3.97 -15.07 14.17
CA VAL A 234 4.82 -14.46 13.15
C VAL A 234 5.28 -15.47 12.09
N ASP A 235 5.56 -16.72 12.45
CA ASP A 235 5.92 -17.75 11.46
C ASP A 235 4.76 -18.04 10.50
N MET A 236 3.53 -18.18 11.04
CA MET A 236 2.34 -18.41 10.23
C MET A 236 2.02 -17.20 9.34
N LYS A 237 2.17 -15.97 9.86
CA LYS A 237 2.04 -14.72 9.09
C LYS A 237 3.09 -14.63 7.97
N ALA A 238 4.32 -15.10 8.21
CA ALA A 238 5.37 -15.16 7.20
C ALA A 238 5.00 -16.11 6.06
N LEU A 239 4.62 -17.34 6.42
CA LEU A 239 4.31 -18.40 5.45
C LEU A 239 3.10 -18.05 4.59
N ILE A 240 2.05 -17.47 5.19
CA ILE A 240 0.87 -17.07 4.42
C ILE A 240 1.17 -15.87 3.51
N SER A 241 2.02 -14.93 3.94
CA SER A 241 2.44 -13.82 3.09
C SER A 241 3.26 -14.31 1.90
N GLN A 242 4.24 -15.20 2.15
CA GLN A 242 5.02 -15.84 1.09
C GLN A 242 4.16 -16.65 0.12
N LEU A 243 3.08 -17.26 0.60
CA LEU A 243 2.14 -17.97 -0.24
C LEU A 243 1.35 -17.03 -1.14
N TYR A 244 0.85 -15.92 -0.61
CA TYR A 244 0.09 -14.93 -1.38
C TYR A 244 0.91 -14.30 -2.51
N ASP A 245 2.24 -14.20 -2.33
CA ASP A 245 3.18 -13.76 -3.36
C ASP A 245 3.23 -14.77 -4.53
N GLY A 246 3.41 -16.06 -4.22
CA GLY A 246 3.50 -17.12 -5.23
C GLY A 246 2.16 -17.62 -5.78
N ALA A 247 1.02 -17.18 -5.25
CA ALA A 247 -0.30 -17.70 -5.61
C ALA A 247 -0.90 -17.06 -6.88
N ALA A 248 -0.35 -15.93 -7.34
CA ALA A 248 -0.84 -15.17 -8.49
C ALA A 248 -2.36 -14.88 -8.43
N ILE A 249 -2.85 -14.41 -7.27
CA ILE A 249 -4.27 -14.10 -7.08
C ILE A 249 -4.75 -13.01 -8.03
N GLU A 250 -6.03 -13.07 -8.42
CA GLU A 250 -6.66 -12.00 -9.20
C GLU A 250 -6.96 -10.79 -8.32
N VAL A 251 -6.66 -9.60 -8.82
CA VAL A 251 -6.88 -8.32 -8.14
C VAL A 251 -7.61 -7.34 -9.02
N VAL A 252 -8.31 -6.39 -8.40
CA VAL A 252 -8.90 -5.22 -9.03
C VAL A 252 -8.00 -4.04 -8.67
N PHE A 253 -7.31 -3.48 -9.66
CA PHE A 253 -6.30 -2.43 -9.51
C PHE A 253 -6.80 -1.12 -10.12
N MET A 254 -6.54 0.02 -9.48
CA MET A 254 -6.96 1.35 -9.92
C MET A 254 -5.84 2.37 -9.65
N GLY A 255 -5.65 3.32 -10.56
CA GLY A 255 -4.51 4.24 -10.58
C GLY A 255 -3.38 3.81 -11.51
N GLY A 256 -2.27 4.54 -11.43
CA GLY A 256 -1.01 4.27 -12.13
C GLY A 256 0.05 3.79 -11.15
N ARG A 257 1.18 3.29 -11.65
CA ARG A 257 2.39 3.16 -10.82
C ARG A 257 3.42 4.12 -11.37
N PHE A 258 3.95 4.99 -10.52
CA PHE A 258 5.12 5.75 -10.87
C PHE A 258 6.38 4.88 -10.81
N ASN A 259 7.15 4.82 -11.90
CA ASN A 259 8.38 4.01 -11.95
C ASN A 259 9.66 4.86 -11.82
N GLY A 260 9.53 6.13 -11.42
CA GLY A 260 10.68 7.03 -11.34
C GLY A 260 11.10 7.60 -12.69
N PRO A 261 12.18 8.42 -12.68
CA PRO A 261 12.97 8.78 -11.51
C PRO A 261 12.27 9.81 -10.61
N ASP A 262 12.51 9.76 -9.30
CA ASP A 262 11.87 10.68 -8.35
C ASP A 262 12.39 12.12 -8.47
N SER A 263 13.62 12.28 -8.98
CA SER A 263 14.29 13.57 -9.12
C SER A 263 15.00 13.69 -10.48
N PRO A 264 15.10 14.93 -11.03
CA PRO A 264 14.53 16.17 -10.51
C PRO A 264 13.00 16.18 -10.59
N GLU A 265 12.34 16.91 -9.68
CA GLU A 265 10.91 17.17 -9.78
C GLU A 265 10.62 18.10 -10.97
N GLU A 266 9.68 17.73 -11.82
CA GLU A 266 9.17 18.58 -12.90
C GLU A 266 7.73 18.98 -12.60
N LEU A 267 7.52 20.27 -12.31
CA LEU A 267 6.23 20.83 -11.91
C LEU A 267 5.72 21.85 -12.94
N ASP A 268 4.39 21.90 -13.12
CA ASP A 268 3.73 22.95 -13.91
C ASP A 268 3.66 24.29 -13.14
N GLU A 269 3.09 25.32 -13.76
CA GLU A 269 2.99 26.65 -13.17
C GLU A 269 2.10 26.71 -11.90
N TYR A 270 1.30 25.67 -11.66
CA TYR A 270 0.42 25.54 -10.49
C TYR A 270 0.99 24.62 -9.41
N GLY A 271 2.20 24.08 -9.63
CA GLY A 271 2.88 23.20 -8.70
C GLY A 271 2.42 21.74 -8.74
N ARG A 272 1.76 21.30 -9.83
CA ARG A 272 1.42 19.89 -10.07
C ARG A 272 2.54 19.20 -10.84
N TYR A 273 2.73 17.89 -10.64
CA TYR A 273 3.67 17.14 -11.47
C TYR A 273 3.30 17.20 -12.95
N VAL A 274 4.30 17.37 -13.82
CA VAL A 274 4.11 17.33 -15.27
C VAL A 274 3.86 15.90 -15.76
N ASP A 275 4.42 14.91 -15.05
CA ASP A 275 4.16 13.50 -15.32
C ASP A 275 2.77 13.10 -14.81
N ASP A 276 1.90 12.67 -15.71
CA ASP A 276 0.56 12.18 -15.39
C ASP A 276 0.60 11.02 -14.40
N ALA A 277 1.63 10.17 -14.48
CA ALA A 277 1.84 9.03 -13.57
C ALA A 277 2.43 9.42 -12.20
N ARG A 278 2.53 10.72 -11.88
CA ARG A 278 2.71 11.23 -10.50
C ARG A 278 1.53 12.09 -10.05
N ARG A 279 0.51 12.24 -10.91
CA ARG A 279 -0.73 12.94 -10.59
C ARG A 279 -1.84 11.96 -10.21
N ASP A 280 -1.62 10.66 -10.43
CA ASP A 280 -2.43 9.61 -9.86
C ASP A 280 -2.15 9.45 -8.35
N ILE A 281 -3.12 9.06 -7.54
CA ILE A 281 -4.51 8.87 -7.93
C ILE A 281 -5.27 10.20 -7.98
N ASN A 282 -6.21 10.38 -8.92
CA ASN A 282 -7.02 11.60 -8.94
C ASN A 282 -7.84 11.70 -7.62
N PRO A 283 -7.81 12.85 -6.90
CA PRO A 283 -8.42 12.97 -5.57
C PRO A 283 -9.94 12.79 -5.58
N ALA A 284 -10.59 13.08 -6.71
CA ALA A 284 -12.01 12.81 -6.88
C ALA A 284 -12.31 11.32 -6.87
N PHE A 285 -11.49 10.54 -7.58
CA PHE A 285 -11.60 9.09 -7.57
C PHE A 285 -11.23 8.53 -6.19
N PHE A 286 -10.17 9.03 -5.54
CA PHE A 286 -9.81 8.65 -4.17
C PHE A 286 -11.00 8.83 -3.20
N HIS A 287 -11.64 10.00 -3.21
CA HIS A 287 -12.79 10.29 -2.35
C HIS A 287 -13.97 9.34 -2.60
N ILE A 288 -14.32 9.12 -3.87
CA ILE A 288 -15.39 8.21 -4.28
C ILE A 288 -15.06 6.76 -3.89
N ALA A 289 -13.84 6.31 -4.19
CA ALA A 289 -13.40 4.94 -3.94
C ALA A 289 -13.37 4.63 -2.45
N ALA A 290 -12.76 5.49 -1.63
CA ALA A 290 -12.70 5.29 -0.17
C ALA A 290 -14.10 5.10 0.43
N ALA A 291 -15.04 6.00 0.10
CA ALA A 291 -16.40 5.94 0.63
C ALA A 291 -17.21 4.74 0.10
N ASN A 292 -17.15 4.47 -1.20
CA ASN A 292 -17.91 3.36 -1.77
C ASN A 292 -17.37 2.01 -1.32
N LEU A 293 -16.05 1.81 -1.34
CA LEU A 293 -15.46 0.53 -0.98
C LEU A 293 -15.72 0.20 0.49
N LEU A 294 -15.35 1.09 1.41
CA LEU A 294 -15.44 0.80 2.84
C LEU A 294 -16.86 0.96 3.40
N ALA A 295 -17.55 2.06 3.11
CA ALA A 295 -18.85 2.33 3.73
C ALA A 295 -20.02 1.67 3.00
N LYS A 296 -20.06 1.73 1.66
CA LYS A 296 -21.19 1.20 0.88
C LYS A 296 -21.06 -0.31 0.60
N HIS A 297 -19.85 -0.80 0.34
CA HIS A 297 -19.60 -2.19 -0.03
C HIS A 297 -18.96 -3.04 1.09
N SER A 298 -18.65 -2.44 2.25
CA SER A 298 -18.01 -3.11 3.39
C SER A 298 -16.70 -3.84 3.01
N ARG A 299 -16.00 -3.34 1.99
CA ARG A 299 -14.80 -3.91 1.38
C ARG A 299 -13.60 -2.99 1.62
N SER A 300 -12.53 -3.55 2.19
CA SER A 300 -11.25 -2.86 2.28
C SER A 300 -10.51 -2.95 0.97
N PHE A 301 -9.52 -2.08 0.87
CA PHE A 301 -8.55 -2.02 -0.18
C PHE A 301 -7.16 -1.82 0.42
N ILE A 302 -6.18 -1.91 -0.45
CA ILE A 302 -4.76 -1.72 -0.21
C ILE A 302 -4.37 -0.47 -1.00
N VAL A 303 -3.55 0.38 -0.40
CA VAL A 303 -3.01 1.58 -1.03
C VAL A 303 -1.50 1.48 -1.10
N ASP A 304 -0.92 2.02 -2.17
CA ASP A 304 0.46 2.48 -2.10
C ASP A 304 0.48 3.79 -1.30
N VAL A 305 1.16 3.79 -0.16
CA VAL A 305 1.27 4.99 0.69
C VAL A 305 2.46 5.87 0.32
N SER A 306 3.26 5.46 -0.67
CA SER A 306 4.28 6.31 -1.28
C SER A 306 3.78 6.95 -2.57
N SER A 307 4.28 8.15 -2.85
CA SER A 307 4.07 8.92 -4.08
C SER A 307 5.28 8.90 -5.03
N GLY A 308 6.20 7.98 -4.79
CA GLY A 308 7.52 7.92 -5.41
C GLY A 308 7.78 6.59 -6.11
N SER A 309 9.03 6.36 -6.51
CA SER A 309 9.40 5.14 -7.25
C SER A 309 9.34 3.85 -6.41
N GLN A 310 9.34 3.97 -5.08
CA GLN A 310 9.16 2.85 -4.17
C GLN A 310 7.66 2.52 -4.05
N VAL A 311 7.35 1.25 -3.83
CA VAL A 311 5.97 0.79 -3.65
C VAL A 311 5.79 0.23 -2.24
N TRP A 312 4.90 0.83 -1.46
CA TRP A 312 4.58 0.42 -0.08
C TRP A 312 3.08 0.13 0.07
N ASN A 313 2.73 -1.15 -0.06
CA ASN A 313 1.35 -1.61 0.03
C ASN A 313 0.89 -1.74 1.48
N GLN A 314 -0.15 -0.99 1.87
CA GLN A 314 -0.72 -1.04 3.22
C GLN A 314 -2.21 -1.38 3.20
N PRO A 315 -2.69 -2.33 4.02
CA PRO A 315 -4.10 -2.66 4.09
C PRO A 315 -4.87 -1.60 4.90
N VAL A 316 -5.86 -0.97 4.26
CA VAL A 316 -6.66 0.10 4.86
C VAL A 316 -7.65 -0.47 5.88
N GLN A 317 -7.72 0.19 7.04
CA GLN A 317 -8.64 -0.13 8.14
C GLN A 317 -9.88 0.78 8.14
N GLU A 318 -9.68 2.07 7.92
CA GLU A 318 -10.69 3.10 8.09
C GLU A 318 -10.45 4.26 7.11
N PHE A 319 -11.53 4.93 6.72
CA PHE A 319 -11.47 6.29 6.21
C PHE A 319 -12.44 7.19 6.98
N LYS A 320 -12.13 8.49 7.03
CA LYS A 320 -13.00 9.51 7.61
C LYS A 320 -12.85 10.86 6.93
N PHE A 321 -13.95 11.44 6.49
CA PHE A 321 -14.01 12.84 6.06
C PHE A 321 -13.95 13.74 7.30
N LEU A 322 -12.83 14.44 7.46
CA LEU A 322 -12.62 15.43 8.53
C LEU A 322 -13.18 16.80 8.13
N GLU A 323 -13.00 17.16 6.86
CA GLU A 323 -13.56 18.35 6.22
C GLU A 323 -14.18 17.95 4.89
N ALA A 324 -15.35 18.50 4.57
CA ALA A 324 -16.04 18.34 3.29
C ALA A 324 -17.01 19.51 3.11
N GLU A 325 -16.52 20.65 2.63
CA GLU A 325 -17.30 21.90 2.59
C GLU A 325 -17.23 22.57 1.22
N ILE A 326 -18.39 23.03 0.72
CA ILE A 326 -18.45 23.87 -0.48
C ILE A 326 -17.87 25.24 -0.16
N VAL A 327 -16.93 25.70 -0.97
CA VAL A 327 -16.16 26.93 -0.75
C VAL A 327 -16.25 27.89 -1.93
N ASP A 328 -15.82 29.14 -1.70
CA ASP A 328 -15.67 30.13 -2.76
C ASP A 328 -14.50 29.74 -3.68
N ALA A 329 -14.81 29.55 -4.97
CA ALA A 329 -13.84 29.04 -5.94
C ALA A 329 -12.69 30.03 -6.22
N ALA A 330 -12.98 31.33 -6.22
CA ALA A 330 -11.95 32.35 -6.46
C ALA A 330 -10.95 32.41 -5.30
N THR A 331 -11.44 32.35 -4.06
CA THR A 331 -10.62 32.31 -2.86
C THR A 331 -9.75 31.05 -2.83
N LEU A 332 -10.36 29.86 -2.99
CA LEU A 332 -9.60 28.61 -3.00
C LEU A 332 -8.53 28.61 -4.09
N SER A 333 -8.89 29.07 -5.29
CA SER A 333 -7.97 29.12 -6.43
C SER A 333 -6.80 30.07 -6.19
N LEU A 334 -7.06 31.25 -5.63
CA LEU A 334 -6.03 32.24 -5.35
C LEU A 334 -5.05 31.71 -4.30
N ASP A 335 -5.58 31.12 -3.22
CA ASP A 335 -4.79 30.61 -2.10
C ASP A 335 -3.91 29.42 -2.51
N ASN A 336 -4.38 28.58 -3.42
CA ASN A 336 -3.73 27.31 -3.75
C ASN A 336 -2.92 27.33 -5.06
N PHE A 337 -3.37 28.09 -6.05
CA PHE A 337 -2.83 28.07 -7.41
C PHE A 337 -2.39 29.46 -7.90
N GLY A 338 -2.56 30.51 -7.08
CA GLY A 338 -2.12 31.87 -7.40
C GLY A 338 -2.96 32.56 -8.48
N THR A 339 -4.16 32.06 -8.79
CA THR A 339 -5.06 32.63 -9.80
C THR A 339 -6.45 32.89 -9.23
N GLU A 340 -7.06 34.03 -9.55
CA GLU A 340 -8.45 34.34 -9.13
C GLU A 340 -9.50 33.47 -9.83
N THR A 341 -9.15 32.89 -10.99
CA THR A 341 -9.99 31.96 -11.72
C THR A 341 -9.40 30.56 -11.63
N TYR A 342 -10.21 29.60 -11.21
CA TYR A 342 -9.82 28.20 -11.12
C TYR A 342 -9.45 27.64 -12.51
N PRO A 343 -8.22 27.15 -12.72
CA PRO A 343 -7.68 26.95 -14.06
C PRO A 343 -7.95 25.56 -14.65
N PHE A 344 -8.40 24.59 -13.84
CA PHE A 344 -8.31 23.17 -14.18
C PHE A 344 -9.52 22.68 -15.00
N ASN A 345 -10.72 22.70 -14.44
CA ASN A 345 -11.88 22.11 -15.11
C ASN A 345 -12.99 23.12 -15.42
N SER A 346 -13.07 23.61 -16.65
CA SER A 346 -14.14 24.55 -17.03
C SER A 346 -15.58 24.03 -16.85
N ALA A 347 -15.79 22.72 -16.66
CA ALA A 347 -17.10 22.13 -16.41
C ALA A 347 -17.61 22.34 -14.98
N PHE A 348 -16.74 22.59 -13.99
CA PHE A 348 -17.16 22.73 -12.59
C PHE A 348 -18.20 23.85 -12.41
N LYS A 349 -19.03 23.71 -11.37
CA LYS A 349 -20.00 24.69 -10.89
C LYS A 349 -19.73 25.10 -9.45
N TYR A 350 -19.30 24.14 -8.64
CA TYR A 350 -18.88 24.38 -7.26
C TYR A 350 -17.53 23.71 -7.01
N LEU A 351 -16.77 24.27 -6.07
CA LEU A 351 -15.62 23.59 -5.48
C LEU A 351 -15.96 23.21 -4.04
N ALA A 352 -15.54 22.03 -3.61
CA ALA A 352 -15.59 21.63 -2.21
C ALA A 352 -14.18 21.33 -1.70
N LYS A 353 -13.76 21.99 -0.61
CA LYS A 353 -12.52 21.64 0.09
C LYS A 353 -12.77 20.43 0.97
N CYS A 354 -11.86 19.47 0.90
CA CYS A 354 -11.94 18.23 1.64
C CYS A 354 -10.62 17.94 2.36
N THR A 355 -10.75 17.35 3.55
CA THR A 355 -9.66 16.68 4.27
C THR A 355 -10.16 15.30 4.64
N THR A 356 -9.47 14.26 4.17
CA THR A 356 -9.82 12.87 4.46
C THR A 356 -8.69 12.18 5.18
N ARG A 357 -9.00 11.63 6.35
CA ARG A 357 -8.11 10.72 7.05
C ARG A 357 -8.24 9.33 6.46
N LEU A 358 -7.13 8.74 6.06
CA LEU A 358 -7.02 7.32 5.75
C LEU A 358 -6.19 6.65 6.85
N THR A 359 -6.69 5.55 7.40
CA THR A 359 -6.01 4.79 8.46
C THR A 359 -5.68 3.40 7.94
N TRP A 360 -4.45 2.94 8.10
CA TRP A 360 -3.99 1.62 7.68
C TRP A 360 -3.17 0.91 8.76
N THR A 361 -2.97 -0.40 8.56
CA THR A 361 -2.06 -1.20 9.38
C THR A 361 -0.64 -1.11 8.82
N ALA A 362 0.33 -0.75 9.65
CA ALA A 362 1.76 -0.73 9.31
C ALA A 362 2.48 -2.02 9.73
N GLU A 363 3.74 -2.17 9.32
CA GLU A 363 4.52 -3.39 9.52
C GLU A 363 4.95 -3.62 10.97
N SER A 364 5.00 -4.90 11.37
CA SER A 364 5.48 -5.37 12.67
C SER A 364 6.01 -6.80 12.63
N ILE A 365 6.99 -7.09 13.48
CA ILE A 365 7.44 -8.44 13.83
C ILE A 365 7.01 -8.84 15.25
N GLU A 366 6.06 -8.11 15.86
CA GLU A 366 5.53 -8.46 17.18
C GLU A 366 4.72 -9.76 17.12
N ASP A 367 5.04 -10.67 18.03
CA ASP A 367 4.40 -11.97 18.11
C ASP A 367 3.01 -11.93 18.77
N GLY A 368 2.19 -12.90 18.41
CA GLY A 368 0.84 -13.07 18.94
C GLY A 368 -0.29 -12.42 18.13
N ALA A 369 -1.44 -12.27 18.81
CA ALA A 369 -2.73 -11.89 18.23
C ALA A 369 -3.00 -10.39 18.42
N LEU A 370 -2.38 -9.54 17.59
CA LEU A 370 -2.35 -8.09 17.82
C LEU A 370 -3.75 -7.45 17.73
N THR A 371 -4.60 -7.95 16.83
CA THR A 371 -5.98 -7.47 16.69
C THR A 371 -6.84 -7.86 17.89
N THR A 372 -6.73 -9.10 18.36
CA THR A 372 -7.55 -9.62 19.49
C THR A 372 -7.12 -9.00 20.82
N THR A 373 -5.84 -8.69 20.98
CA THR A 373 -5.28 -8.11 22.21
C THR A 373 -5.36 -6.58 22.27
N GLY A 374 -5.74 -5.92 21.17
CA GLY A 374 -5.73 -4.45 21.04
C GLY A 374 -4.34 -3.86 20.73
N ARG A 375 -3.28 -4.68 20.73
CA ARG A 375 -1.91 -4.26 20.40
C ARG A 375 -1.76 -3.73 18.97
N ILE A 376 -2.72 -4.03 18.08
CA ILE A 376 -2.79 -3.48 16.71
C ILE A 376 -2.79 -1.95 16.69
N GLU A 377 -3.24 -1.28 17.76
CA GLU A 377 -3.22 0.18 17.88
C GLU A 377 -1.79 0.76 17.77
N ALA A 378 -0.78 0.02 18.25
CA ALA A 378 0.63 0.44 18.12
C ALA A 378 1.15 0.43 16.68
N TYR A 379 0.42 -0.23 15.78
CA TYR A 379 0.73 -0.39 14.35
C TYR A 379 -0.36 0.20 13.46
N THR A 380 -1.21 1.05 14.02
CA THR A 380 -2.25 1.76 13.28
C THR A 380 -1.76 3.17 12.99
N VAL A 381 -1.65 3.47 11.70
CA VAL A 381 -1.08 4.69 11.17
C VAL A 381 -2.15 5.40 10.36
N TYR A 382 -2.14 6.74 10.36
CA TYR A 382 -3.07 7.51 9.54
C TYR A 382 -2.36 8.65 8.84
N GLU A 383 -2.89 9.04 7.68
CA GLU A 383 -2.58 10.32 7.03
C GLU A 383 -3.84 11.10 6.70
N ASP A 384 -3.69 12.42 6.73
CA ASP A 384 -4.75 13.37 6.36
C ASP A 384 -4.43 13.95 4.98
N TYR A 385 -5.26 13.61 3.99
CA TYR A 385 -5.10 14.11 2.63
C TYR A 385 -6.00 15.32 2.37
N GLU A 386 -5.41 16.42 1.89
CA GLU A 386 -6.10 17.65 1.54
C GLU A 386 -6.29 17.78 0.03
N TYR A 387 -7.52 18.07 -0.39
CA TYR A 387 -7.85 18.22 -1.81
C TYR A 387 -9.09 19.09 -2.01
N CYS A 388 -9.32 19.51 -3.25
CA CYS A 388 -10.60 20.07 -3.65
C CYS A 388 -11.31 19.15 -4.65
N LEU A 389 -12.62 19.06 -4.52
CA LEU A 389 -13.50 18.37 -5.46
C LEU A 389 -14.19 19.39 -6.36
N GLU A 390 -14.22 19.08 -7.64
CA GLU A 390 -14.95 19.80 -8.67
C GLU A 390 -16.35 19.19 -8.80
N LEU A 391 -17.39 19.99 -8.62
CA LEU A 391 -18.77 19.52 -8.61
C LEU A 391 -19.59 20.15 -9.74
N ASP A 392 -20.48 19.38 -10.35
CA ASP A 392 -21.46 19.89 -11.33
C ASP A 392 -22.66 20.60 -10.66
N GLU A 393 -23.65 21.00 -11.45
CA GLU A 393 -24.87 21.70 -10.97
C GLU A 393 -25.75 20.84 -10.04
N ASN A 394 -25.57 19.51 -10.07
CA ASN A 394 -26.29 18.54 -9.25
C ASN A 394 -25.44 18.05 -8.05
N TYR A 395 -24.28 18.64 -7.82
CA TYR A 395 -23.29 18.21 -6.82
C TYR A 395 -22.68 16.83 -7.10
N THR A 396 -22.74 16.35 -8.34
CA THR A 396 -21.97 15.18 -8.77
C THR A 396 -20.50 15.56 -8.83
N ILE A 397 -19.64 14.73 -8.26
CA ILE A 397 -18.19 14.89 -8.35
C ILE A 397 -17.75 14.59 -9.78
N VAL A 398 -17.06 15.53 -10.42
CA VAL A 398 -16.62 15.44 -11.83
C VAL A 398 -15.10 15.55 -12.01
N GLY A 399 -14.36 15.83 -10.95
CA GLY A 399 -12.91 15.93 -10.93
C GLY A 399 -12.43 16.52 -9.60
N GLY A 400 -11.14 16.78 -9.49
CA GLY A 400 -10.54 17.28 -8.26
C GLY A 400 -9.04 17.48 -8.38
N GLU A 401 -8.48 18.24 -7.45
CA GLU A 401 -7.06 18.58 -7.41
C GLU A 401 -6.52 18.51 -5.98
N TRP A 402 -5.34 17.91 -5.83
CA TRP A 402 -4.65 17.81 -4.55
C TRP A 402 -4.20 19.20 -4.05
N LEU A 403 -4.25 19.41 -2.74
CA LEU A 403 -3.89 20.67 -2.09
C LEU A 403 -2.74 20.46 -1.09
N GLY A 404 -2.09 21.55 -0.69
CA GLY A 404 -1.06 21.52 0.35
C GLY A 404 0.06 20.52 0.06
N ASP A 405 0.48 19.81 1.11
CA ASP A 405 1.51 18.76 1.04
C ASP A 405 1.00 17.52 0.28
N SER A 406 -0.31 17.30 0.24
CA SER A 406 -0.93 16.21 -0.52
C SER A 406 -0.82 16.35 -2.03
N ARG A 407 -0.20 17.42 -2.57
CA ARG A 407 0.23 17.47 -3.98
C ARG A 407 1.47 16.62 -4.27
N LYS A 408 2.24 16.36 -3.21
CA LYS A 408 3.48 15.58 -3.25
C LYS A 408 3.34 14.26 -2.52
N ASP A 409 2.44 14.21 -1.54
CA ASP A 409 2.26 13.07 -0.64
C ASP A 409 0.80 12.62 -0.66
N HIS A 410 0.48 11.81 -1.67
CA HIS A 410 -0.82 11.18 -1.86
C HIS A 410 -0.60 9.74 -2.33
N PRO A 411 -1.60 8.85 -2.17
CA PRO A 411 -1.49 7.51 -2.70
C PRO A 411 -1.34 7.51 -4.23
N ASP A 412 -0.41 6.72 -4.77
CA ASP A 412 -0.28 6.51 -6.22
C ASP A 412 -1.45 5.67 -6.75
N PHE A 413 -1.70 4.53 -6.13
CA PHE A 413 -2.74 3.59 -6.54
C PHE A 413 -3.45 2.92 -5.38
N LEU A 414 -4.61 2.35 -5.70
CA LEU A 414 -5.39 1.52 -4.80
C LEU A 414 -5.82 0.24 -5.49
N TRP A 415 -5.90 -0.85 -4.73
CA TRP A 415 -6.29 -2.15 -5.26
C TRP A 415 -6.89 -3.03 -4.19
N PHE A 416 -7.60 -4.08 -4.59
CA PHE A 416 -8.01 -5.12 -3.66
C PHE A 416 -8.01 -6.48 -4.34
N PRO A 417 -7.70 -7.55 -3.59
CA PRO A 417 -7.75 -8.89 -4.14
C PRO A 417 -9.21 -9.29 -4.42
N ALA A 418 -9.49 -9.90 -5.56
CA ALA A 418 -10.84 -10.31 -5.96
C ALA A 418 -11.29 -11.56 -5.18
N ALA A 419 -10.37 -12.51 -4.96
CA ALA A 419 -10.60 -13.75 -4.24
C ALA A 419 -9.33 -14.22 -3.51
N LYS A 420 -9.52 -15.12 -2.54
CA LYS A 420 -8.42 -15.88 -1.93
C LYS A 420 -7.79 -16.83 -2.97
N PRO A 421 -6.55 -17.32 -2.73
CA PRO A 421 -6.01 -18.45 -3.47
C PRO A 421 -6.96 -19.66 -3.45
N SER A 422 -6.85 -20.52 -4.47
CA SER A 422 -7.61 -21.78 -4.48
C SER A 422 -7.10 -22.69 -3.35
N ALA A 423 -7.98 -23.45 -2.71
CA ALA A 423 -7.61 -24.30 -1.57
C ALA A 423 -6.53 -25.36 -1.91
N ASP A 424 -6.40 -25.74 -3.18
CA ASP A 424 -5.39 -26.66 -3.71
C ASP A 424 -4.13 -25.96 -4.25
N THR A 425 -4.00 -24.64 -4.08
CA THR A 425 -2.81 -23.90 -4.49
C THR A 425 -1.57 -24.44 -3.77
N VAL A 426 -0.56 -24.75 -4.57
CA VAL A 426 0.83 -24.99 -4.13
C VAL A 426 1.70 -24.05 -4.93
N THR A 427 2.49 -23.21 -4.24
CA THR A 427 3.38 -22.25 -4.89
C THR A 427 4.56 -22.97 -5.56
N ASP A 428 5.25 -22.28 -6.47
CA ASP A 428 6.47 -22.81 -7.11
C ASP A 428 7.60 -23.09 -6.10
N THR A 429 7.57 -22.43 -4.93
CA THR A 429 8.47 -22.70 -3.80
C THR A 429 8.08 -23.95 -3.00
N GLY A 430 6.90 -24.54 -3.26
CA GLY A 430 6.42 -25.76 -2.60
C GLY A 430 5.59 -25.53 -1.33
N ILE A 431 5.15 -24.29 -1.05
CA ILE A 431 4.22 -24.02 0.05
C ILE A 431 2.81 -24.34 -0.41
N ALA A 432 2.14 -25.25 0.31
CA ALA A 432 0.75 -25.59 0.05
C ALA A 432 -0.18 -24.72 0.91
N TYR A 433 -1.20 -24.15 0.29
CA TYR A 433 -2.15 -23.28 0.99
C TYR A 433 -2.90 -24.02 2.09
N ALA A 434 -3.31 -25.25 1.82
CA ALA A 434 -3.96 -26.12 2.80
C ALA A 434 -3.11 -26.36 4.05
N ASP A 435 -1.78 -26.50 3.91
CA ASP A 435 -0.87 -26.74 5.04
C ASP A 435 -0.76 -25.50 5.93
N VAL A 436 -0.64 -24.31 5.32
CA VAL A 436 -0.59 -23.04 6.06
C VAL A 436 -1.93 -22.75 6.73
N LEU A 437 -3.06 -22.99 6.04
CA LEU A 437 -4.39 -22.83 6.63
C LEU A 437 -4.62 -23.78 7.81
N ASP A 438 -4.18 -25.04 7.75
CA ASP A 438 -4.29 -25.98 8.87
C ASP A 438 -3.55 -25.46 10.12
N LEU A 439 -2.37 -24.86 9.95
CA LEU A 439 -1.65 -24.21 11.05
C LEU A 439 -2.46 -23.03 11.62
N ILE A 440 -2.97 -22.14 10.77
CA ILE A 440 -3.77 -20.99 11.21
C ILE A 440 -5.05 -21.45 11.91
N GLU A 441 -5.78 -22.42 11.36
CA GLU A 441 -7.00 -22.97 11.94
C GLU A 441 -6.76 -23.60 13.32
N GLN A 442 -5.63 -24.30 13.51
CA GLN A 442 -5.23 -24.79 14.83
C GLN A 442 -4.91 -23.63 15.79
N SER A 443 -4.22 -22.60 15.31
CA SER A 443 -3.90 -21.41 16.11
C SER A 443 -5.16 -20.69 16.58
N LEU A 444 -6.21 -20.64 15.76
CA LEU A 444 -7.49 -19.99 16.10
C LEU A 444 -8.27 -20.71 17.21
N GLN A 445 -7.97 -21.99 17.49
CA GLN A 445 -8.68 -22.80 18.48
C GLN A 445 -8.18 -22.62 19.92
N CYS A 446 -7.07 -21.90 20.12
CA CYS A 446 -6.55 -21.64 21.46
C CYS A 446 -7.51 -20.82 22.32
N LEU A 447 -7.59 -21.19 23.61
CA LEU A 447 -8.31 -20.43 24.62
C LEU A 447 -7.50 -19.23 25.12
N ASP A 448 -6.19 -19.43 25.29
CA ASP A 448 -5.24 -18.40 25.68
C ASP A 448 -4.49 -17.89 24.44
N VAL A 449 -4.47 -16.58 24.25
CA VAL A 449 -3.75 -15.94 23.14
C VAL A 449 -2.28 -15.71 23.52
N THR A 450 -1.38 -15.83 22.55
CA THR A 450 0.02 -15.40 22.74
C THR A 450 0.05 -13.88 22.88
N ILE A 451 0.67 -13.40 23.95
CA ILE A 451 0.92 -11.97 24.22
C ILE A 451 2.42 -11.75 24.15
N SER A 452 2.88 -10.82 23.31
CA SER A 452 4.29 -10.45 23.24
C SER A 452 4.74 -9.79 24.55
N PRO A 453 5.80 -10.30 25.23
CA PRO A 453 6.20 -9.79 26.55
C PRO A 453 6.99 -8.47 26.51
N ASP A 454 7.37 -7.94 25.34
CA ASP A 454 8.49 -6.97 25.22
C ASP A 454 8.15 -5.60 24.63
N VAL A 455 6.88 -5.24 24.45
CA VAL A 455 6.53 -3.92 23.89
C VAL A 455 5.71 -3.10 24.90
N PRO A 456 6.16 -1.89 25.30
CA PRO A 456 5.41 -1.04 26.22
C PRO A 456 4.00 -0.75 25.69
N ASP A 457 3.02 -0.65 26.61
CA ASP A 457 1.61 -0.34 26.37
C ASP A 457 1.36 1.12 25.91
N VAL A 458 2.27 1.75 25.18
CA VAL A 458 2.05 3.12 24.69
C VAL A 458 1.57 3.04 23.25
N PRO A 459 0.28 3.30 22.97
CA PRO A 459 -0.21 3.45 21.62
C PRO A 459 0.50 4.63 20.99
N SER A 460 1.21 4.38 19.90
CA SER A 460 1.82 5.43 19.11
C SER A 460 1.01 5.54 17.83
N THR A 461 -0.12 6.25 17.88
CA THR A 461 -0.76 6.77 16.66
C THR A 461 0.22 7.75 16.01
N LYS A 462 1.09 7.27 15.14
CA LYS A 462 2.03 8.14 14.41
C LYS A 462 1.31 8.69 13.19
N THR A 463 1.39 10.00 13.01
CA THR A 463 1.34 10.61 11.68
C THR A 463 2.64 10.23 10.97
N PRO A 464 2.61 9.66 9.77
CA PRO A 464 3.79 9.67 8.90
C PRO A 464 4.26 11.10 8.65
N GLY A 465 5.50 11.21 8.19
CA GLY A 465 6.06 12.45 7.68
C GLY A 465 6.66 12.14 6.32
N SER A 466 7.04 13.20 5.60
CA SER A 466 7.61 13.18 4.24
C SER A 466 8.88 12.34 4.04
N GLU A 467 9.32 11.63 5.07
CA GLU A 467 10.29 10.54 5.02
C GLU A 467 9.64 9.36 5.75
N TYR A 468 9.03 8.42 5.01
CA TYR A 468 8.65 7.10 5.55
C TYR A 468 9.94 6.36 5.94
N THR A 469 10.55 6.76 7.05
CA THR A 469 11.73 6.16 7.63
C THR A 469 11.27 5.18 8.68
N LYS A 470 11.09 3.93 8.24
CA LYS A 470 11.20 2.70 9.02
C LYS A 470 10.21 2.60 10.21
N SER A 471 9.36 1.59 10.16
CA SER A 471 8.85 0.94 11.38
C SER A 471 10.02 0.75 12.37
N PRO A 472 9.83 0.91 13.70
CA PRO A 472 10.92 0.91 14.66
C PRO A 472 11.85 -0.27 14.41
N SER A 473 13.05 0.02 13.91
CA SER A 473 14.05 -1.01 13.71
C SER A 473 14.28 -1.67 15.06
N TYR A 474 14.06 -2.98 15.14
CA TYR A 474 14.68 -3.77 16.17
C TYR A 474 16.18 -3.48 16.07
N THR A 475 16.69 -2.71 17.04
CA THR A 475 18.10 -2.39 17.10
C THR A 475 18.76 -3.67 17.59
N LYS A 476 19.20 -4.53 16.65
CA LYS A 476 20.10 -5.62 16.98
C LYS A 476 21.33 -4.96 17.60
N THR A 477 21.51 -5.11 18.92
CA THR A 477 22.73 -4.67 19.59
C THR A 477 23.94 -5.24 18.83
N PRO A 478 24.93 -4.43 18.44
CA PRO A 478 26.07 -4.92 17.68
C PRO A 478 26.80 -6.02 18.46
N TYR A 479 26.97 -7.19 17.84
CA TYR A 479 27.85 -8.24 18.31
C TYR A 479 29.27 -7.69 18.46
N THR A 480 29.63 -7.29 19.68
CA THR A 480 31.03 -7.02 20.02
C THR A 480 31.66 -8.37 20.37
N LYS A 481 32.20 -9.09 19.37
CA LYS A 481 33.13 -10.20 19.63
C LYS A 481 34.31 -9.63 20.43
N THR A 482 34.31 -9.83 21.74
CA THR A 482 35.46 -9.56 22.60
C THR A 482 36.46 -10.69 22.38
N PRO A 483 37.62 -10.47 21.75
CA PRO A 483 38.60 -11.52 21.58
C PRO A 483 39.33 -11.74 22.90
N ALA A 484 39.32 -12.98 23.40
CA ALA A 484 40.10 -13.37 24.55
C ALA A 484 41.60 -13.09 24.32
N THR A 485 42.16 -12.13 25.05
CA THR A 485 43.57 -11.75 24.94
C THR A 485 44.39 -12.63 25.87
N LYS A 486 45.16 -13.58 25.31
CA LYS A 486 46.34 -14.14 25.97
C LYS A 486 47.54 -13.28 25.63
N ALA A 487 48.21 -12.74 26.66
CA ALA A 487 49.53 -12.12 26.55
C ALA A 487 50.56 -13.13 26.01
N PRO A 488 51.52 -12.68 25.17
CA PRO A 488 52.82 -12.27 25.74
C PRO A 488 53.55 -11.14 24.99
N THR A 489 54.35 -10.35 25.74
CA THR A 489 55.45 -9.46 25.29
C THR A 489 56.79 -10.26 25.29
N PRO A 490 57.97 -9.77 24.82
CA PRO A 490 58.29 -8.47 24.20
C PRO A 490 59.33 -8.47 23.03
N SER A 491 59.53 -7.24 22.48
CA SER A 491 60.80 -6.63 22.01
C SER A 491 61.09 -6.60 20.49
N THR A 492 61.12 -5.39 19.90
CA THR A 492 62.34 -4.75 19.34
C THR A 492 62.06 -3.32 18.82
N LYS A 493 63.13 -2.58 18.48
CA LYS A 493 63.33 -1.11 18.56
C LYS A 493 62.96 -0.31 17.28
N THR A 494 62.37 0.89 17.48
CA THR A 494 62.66 2.30 16.98
C THR A 494 63.36 2.49 15.60
N PRO A 495 63.13 3.58 14.79
CA PRO A 495 62.83 4.96 15.22
C PRO A 495 61.89 5.90 14.39
N SER A 496 61.34 6.86 15.15
CA SER A 496 60.97 8.27 14.94
C SER A 496 60.61 8.87 13.56
N ALA A 497 59.47 9.57 13.55
CA ALA A 497 59.33 10.90 12.95
C ALA A 497 58.36 11.76 13.79
N THR A 498 58.79 12.98 14.11
CA THR A 498 58.10 13.98 14.94
C THR A 498 57.29 14.91 14.04
N THR A 499 56.00 15.18 14.33
CA THR A 499 55.30 16.38 13.83
C THR A 499 54.19 16.80 14.81
N TYR A 500 54.03 18.10 14.95
CA TYR A 500 53.34 18.85 16.01
C TYR A 500 51.81 18.66 16.07
N ALA A 501 51.25 18.69 17.29
CA ALA A 501 49.82 18.73 17.56
C ALA A 501 49.29 20.18 17.58
N PRO A 502 48.13 20.49 16.97
CA PRO A 502 47.45 21.76 17.16
C PRO A 502 46.57 21.74 18.43
N SER A 503 46.66 22.81 19.24
CA SER A 503 45.71 23.09 20.32
C SER A 503 44.37 23.54 19.75
N THR A 504 43.27 22.95 20.24
CA THR A 504 41.90 23.46 20.09
C THR A 504 41.27 23.60 21.47
N TYR A 505 40.67 24.77 21.72
CA TYR A 505 39.96 25.10 22.96
C TYR A 505 38.56 24.48 22.96
N PRO A 506 38.01 24.08 24.12
CA PRO A 506 36.63 23.62 24.23
C PRO A 506 35.62 24.78 24.06
N PRO A 507 34.46 24.56 23.43
CA PRO A 507 33.41 25.57 23.35
C PRO A 507 32.67 25.73 24.69
N GLU A 508 32.40 26.98 25.07
CA GLU A 508 31.51 27.33 26.18
C GLU A 508 30.05 27.11 25.78
N THR A 509 29.28 26.42 26.62
CA THR A 509 27.84 26.21 26.46
C THR A 509 27.09 27.06 27.49
N TYR A 510 26.20 27.93 27.04
CA TYR A 510 25.26 28.66 27.90
C TYR A 510 24.01 27.81 28.15
N ALA A 511 23.61 27.69 29.42
CA ALA A 511 22.36 27.04 29.80
C ALA A 511 21.15 27.94 29.43
N PRO A 512 20.10 27.40 28.79
CA PRO A 512 18.86 28.15 28.58
C PRO A 512 18.09 28.31 29.90
N SER A 513 17.57 29.51 30.14
CA SER A 513 16.67 29.80 31.26
C SER A 513 15.24 29.39 30.91
N THR A 514 14.66 28.47 31.68
CA THR A 514 13.25 28.08 31.61
C THR A 514 12.45 28.85 32.67
N TYR A 515 11.37 29.52 32.25
CA TYR A 515 10.35 30.04 33.15
C TYR A 515 9.35 28.93 33.48
N PRO A 516 8.86 28.82 34.73
CA PRO A 516 7.80 27.86 35.06
C PRO A 516 6.47 28.27 34.40
N PRO A 517 5.67 27.31 33.88
CA PRO A 517 4.35 27.62 33.37
C PRO A 517 3.38 27.96 34.50
N GLU A 518 2.57 29.01 34.30
CA GLU A 518 1.42 29.30 35.16
C GLU A 518 0.34 28.23 34.99
N THR A 519 -0.09 27.65 36.10
CA THR A 519 -1.17 26.67 36.17
C THR A 519 -2.46 27.38 36.54
N TYR A 520 -3.45 27.35 35.65
CA TYR A 520 -4.84 27.67 36.00
C TYR A 520 -5.56 26.36 36.35
N ALA A 521 -6.19 26.34 37.53
CA ALA A 521 -7.02 25.22 37.97
C ALA A 521 -8.31 25.16 37.13
N PRO A 522 -8.69 23.98 36.59
CA PRO A 522 -9.96 23.84 35.89
C PRO A 522 -11.15 23.94 36.86
N GLU A 523 -12.19 24.66 36.47
CA GLU A 523 -13.47 24.67 37.16
C GLU A 523 -14.13 23.29 37.04
N THR A 524 -14.53 22.73 38.19
CA THR A 524 -15.21 21.45 38.30
C THR A 524 -16.72 21.68 38.25
N TYR A 525 -17.38 21.21 37.17
CA TYR A 525 -18.82 21.01 37.18
C TYR A 525 -19.12 19.58 37.63
N SER A 526 -20.07 19.45 38.58
CA SER A 526 -20.53 18.15 39.07
C SER A 526 -21.35 17.46 37.97
N PRO A 527 -21.12 16.17 37.65
CA PRO A 527 -21.95 15.47 36.68
C PRO A 527 -23.36 15.22 37.26
N GLU A 528 -24.40 15.55 36.48
CA GLU A 528 -25.76 15.09 36.75
C GLU A 528 -25.88 13.61 36.40
N THR A 529 -26.23 12.80 37.39
CA THR A 529 -26.50 11.37 37.22
C THR A 529 -27.96 11.17 36.80
N TYR A 530 -28.19 10.77 35.55
CA TYR A 530 -29.49 10.18 35.15
C TYR A 530 -29.44 8.66 35.31
N ALA A 531 -30.45 8.10 35.97
CA ALA A 531 -30.60 6.66 36.13
C ALA A 531 -30.91 6.00 34.77
N PRO A 532 -30.32 4.83 34.46
CA PRO A 532 -30.58 4.15 33.19
C PRO A 532 -32.03 3.61 33.13
N GLU A 533 -32.73 3.93 32.04
CA GLU A 533 -33.98 3.24 31.69
C GLU A 533 -33.65 1.82 31.20
N THR A 534 -34.29 0.83 31.81
CA THR A 534 -34.20 -0.58 31.42
C THR A 534 -35.42 -0.93 30.56
N TYR A 535 -35.18 -1.21 29.28
CA TYR A 535 -36.18 -1.83 28.41
C TYR A 535 -36.05 -3.36 28.47
N PRO A 536 -37.14 -4.13 28.63
CA PRO A 536 -37.09 -5.58 28.56
C PRO A 536 -36.80 -6.06 27.13
N PRO A 537 -36.11 -7.20 26.95
CA PRO A 537 -35.76 -7.71 25.63
C PRO A 537 -37.00 -8.16 24.85
N GLU A 538 -37.13 -7.69 23.60
CA GLU A 538 -38.10 -8.23 22.65
C GLU A 538 -37.65 -9.61 22.17
N THR A 539 -38.53 -10.59 22.36
CA THR A 539 -38.37 -11.97 21.87
C THR A 539 -39.13 -12.11 20.56
N TYR A 540 -38.42 -12.25 19.44
CA TYR A 540 -39.03 -12.60 18.16
C TYR A 540 -39.22 -14.11 18.07
N ALA A 541 -40.47 -14.55 17.88
CA ALA A 541 -40.79 -15.95 17.60
C ALA A 541 -40.32 -16.34 16.19
N PRO A 542 -39.76 -17.54 15.99
CA PRO A 542 -39.32 -17.99 14.66
C PRO A 542 -40.51 -18.16 13.71
N SER A 543 -40.42 -17.53 12.54
CA SER A 543 -41.38 -17.69 11.44
C SER A 543 -41.17 -19.04 10.77
N THR A 544 -42.18 -19.90 10.81
CA THR A 544 -42.22 -21.18 10.08
C THR A 544 -43.01 -20.99 8.80
N TYR A 545 -42.35 -21.18 7.64
CA TYR A 545 -43.01 -21.23 6.35
C TYR A 545 -43.62 -22.63 6.12
N PRO A 546 -44.88 -22.74 5.65
CA PRO A 546 -45.44 -24.03 5.26
C PRO A 546 -44.78 -24.57 3.98
N PRO A 547 -44.64 -25.90 3.82
CA PRO A 547 -44.04 -26.47 2.62
C PRO A 547 -44.92 -26.29 1.38
N GLU A 548 -44.31 -25.92 0.26
CA GLU A 548 -44.96 -25.89 -1.05
C GLU A 548 -45.19 -27.31 -1.58
N THR A 549 -46.46 -27.70 -1.71
CA THR A 549 -46.88 -28.89 -2.46
C THR A 549 -47.20 -28.52 -3.90
N TYR A 550 -46.41 -29.04 -4.85
CA TYR A 550 -46.70 -28.97 -6.28
C TYR A 550 -47.72 -30.06 -6.68
N ALA A 551 -48.80 -29.66 -7.34
CA ALA A 551 -49.80 -30.57 -7.90
C ALA A 551 -49.26 -31.27 -9.17
N PRO A 552 -49.56 -32.55 -9.40
CA PRO A 552 -49.11 -33.26 -10.60
C PRO A 552 -49.89 -32.81 -11.86
N SER A 553 -49.15 -32.47 -12.91
CA SER A 553 -49.70 -32.10 -14.23
C SER A 553 -50.29 -33.31 -14.95
N THR A 554 -51.60 -33.33 -15.17
CA THR A 554 -52.30 -34.27 -16.05
C THR A 554 -52.46 -33.68 -17.45
N TYR A 555 -51.89 -34.32 -18.47
CA TYR A 555 -52.12 -33.99 -19.88
C TYR A 555 -53.42 -34.64 -20.39
N PRO A 556 -54.28 -33.90 -21.14
CA PRO A 556 -55.42 -34.50 -21.82
C PRO A 556 -54.97 -35.29 -23.07
N PRO A 557 -55.67 -36.39 -23.43
CA PRO A 557 -55.31 -37.20 -24.59
C PRO A 557 -55.66 -36.52 -25.93
N GLU A 558 -54.78 -36.68 -26.91
CA GLU A 558 -54.92 -36.20 -28.27
C GLU A 558 -56.11 -36.86 -29.00
N THR A 559 -56.94 -36.04 -29.65
CA THR A 559 -57.93 -36.48 -30.64
C THR A 559 -57.56 -35.94 -32.01
N TYR A 560 -57.22 -36.84 -32.94
CA TYR A 560 -57.09 -36.57 -34.37
C TYR A 560 -58.48 -36.56 -35.02
N ALA A 561 -58.78 -35.53 -35.82
CA ALA A 561 -59.93 -35.53 -36.73
C ALA A 561 -59.48 -36.01 -38.13
N PRO A 562 -60.27 -36.84 -38.82
CA PRO A 562 -59.89 -37.40 -40.11
C PRO A 562 -60.31 -36.53 -41.30
N SER A 563 -59.40 -36.46 -42.30
CA SER A 563 -59.50 -35.92 -43.68
C SER A 563 -59.43 -34.41 -43.86
#